data_AF-A0A558NTG8-F1
#
_entry.id   AF-A0A558NTG8-F1
#
_cell.length_a   1.000
_cell.length_b   1.000
_cell.length_c   1.000
_cell.angle_alpha   90.00
_cell.angle_beta   90.00
_cell.angle_gamma   90.00
#
_symmetry.space_group_name_H-M   'P 1'
#
loop_
_entity.id
_entity.type
_entity.pdbx_description
1 polymer ?
#
loop_
_entity_poly.entity_id
_entity_poly.type
_entity_poly.pdbx_seq_one_letter_code
_entity_poly.pdbx_strand_id
1 'polypeptide(L)'
;MSEQEKKNTGHSASEWRHLYFTGISRVPPQDISLSNEQMQALLGMVNAPAAISCPRAIDPQYLINEKGTTPWLALYALLATRDPQALTAVAEGQSAIQVPAEFLAGTFHSHVNWPAEMLARYDLNLDGFYLFAIPFLLHRDAPAVTDLSQSAKSPDGQLEIFNIQEFRDEFPEQCLLEFGMLVKFIQTKRPDIVAAQPS
;
A
#
# COMPACT_ATOMS: atom_id res chain seq x y z
N MET A 1 -31.23 -5.99 5.18
CA MET A 1 -30.25 -7.09 5.31
C MET A 1 -30.79 -8.12 6.29
N SER A 2 -30.87 -9.37 5.86
CA SER A 2 -31.18 -10.52 6.72
C SER A 2 -30.02 -10.79 7.70
N GLU A 3 -30.27 -11.45 8.83
CA GLU A 3 -29.21 -11.87 9.78
C GLU A 3 -28.13 -12.75 9.13
N GLN A 4 -28.49 -13.44 8.04
CA GLN A 4 -27.59 -14.32 7.32
C GLN A 4 -26.68 -13.56 6.34
N GLU A 5 -27.14 -12.42 5.79
CA GLU A 5 -26.30 -11.49 5.02
C GLU A 5 -25.28 -10.77 5.91
N LYS A 6 -25.66 -10.41 7.14
CA LYS A 6 -24.70 -9.86 8.12
C LYS A 6 -23.58 -10.85 8.46
N LYS A 7 -23.89 -12.15 8.49
CA LYS A 7 -22.95 -13.22 8.85
C LYS A 7 -21.88 -13.51 7.80
N ASN A 8 -22.03 -12.97 6.58
CA ASN A 8 -21.11 -13.19 5.46
C ASN A 8 -20.43 -11.90 4.97
N THR A 9 -20.62 -10.76 5.63
CA THR A 9 -19.99 -9.49 5.26
C THR A 9 -18.47 -9.59 5.30
N GLY A 10 -17.79 -9.13 4.25
CA GLY A 10 -16.33 -9.10 4.16
C GLY A 10 -15.70 -10.46 3.83
N HIS A 11 -16.49 -11.50 3.60
CA HIS A 11 -15.99 -12.83 3.26
C HIS A 11 -15.71 -13.00 1.76
N SER A 12 -16.08 -12.08 0.88
CA SER A 12 -15.66 -12.10 -0.53
C SER A 12 -14.46 -11.18 -0.76
N ALA A 13 -13.45 -11.66 -1.49
CA ALA A 13 -12.29 -10.83 -1.88
C ALA A 13 -12.72 -9.55 -2.63
N SER A 14 -13.77 -9.63 -3.45
CA SER A 14 -14.30 -8.51 -4.23
C SER A 14 -15.00 -7.43 -3.40
N GLU A 15 -15.18 -7.65 -2.10
CA GLU A 15 -15.75 -6.65 -1.18
C GLU A 15 -14.69 -5.70 -0.62
N TRP A 16 -13.42 -5.92 -0.94
CA TRP A 16 -12.31 -5.16 -0.40
C TRP A 16 -11.66 -4.29 -1.48
N ARG A 17 -11.50 -3.02 -1.16
CA ARG A 17 -10.73 -2.06 -1.95
C ARG A 17 -9.25 -2.26 -1.66
N HIS A 18 -8.45 -2.33 -2.72
CA HIS A 18 -7.01 -2.52 -2.64
C HIS A 18 -6.32 -1.16 -2.60
N LEU A 19 -5.95 -0.66 -1.42
CA LEU A 19 -5.39 0.68 -1.26
C LEU A 19 -3.91 0.64 -0.87
N TYR A 20 -3.16 1.68 -1.22
CA TYR A 20 -1.76 1.80 -0.82
C TYR A 20 -1.34 3.24 -0.61
N PHE A 21 -0.43 3.42 0.35
CA PHE A 21 0.33 4.64 0.49
C PHE A 21 1.49 4.64 -0.51
N THR A 22 1.68 5.73 -1.25
CA THR A 22 2.82 5.95 -2.14
C THR A 22 3.86 6.83 -1.48
N GLY A 23 5.11 6.43 -1.52
CA GLY A 23 6.20 7.20 -0.91
C GLY A 23 7.55 6.99 -1.58
N ILE A 24 8.53 7.74 -1.05
CA ILE A 24 9.95 7.61 -1.40
C ILE A 24 10.76 7.35 -0.13
N SER A 25 11.86 6.62 -0.27
CA SER A 25 12.79 6.39 0.82
C SER A 25 14.24 6.44 0.38
N ARG A 26 15.14 6.80 1.29
CA ARG A 26 16.59 6.69 1.09
C ARG A 26 17.14 5.29 1.37
N VAL A 27 16.36 4.44 2.04
CA VAL A 27 16.69 3.04 2.30
C VAL A 27 15.87 2.12 1.40
N PRO A 28 16.36 0.91 1.08
CA PRO A 28 15.63 -0.02 0.24
C PRO A 28 14.25 -0.41 0.84
N PRO A 29 13.19 -0.59 0.04
CA PRO A 29 11.85 -0.90 0.55
C PRO A 29 11.81 -2.16 1.43
N GLN A 30 12.66 -3.16 1.14
CA GLN A 30 12.75 -4.38 1.95
C GLN A 30 13.32 -4.16 3.36
N ASP A 31 13.90 -3.01 3.66
CA ASP A 31 14.40 -2.68 4.99
C ASP A 31 13.41 -1.80 5.77
N ILE A 32 12.30 -1.43 5.15
CA ILE A 32 11.26 -0.58 5.74
C ILE A 32 10.13 -1.46 6.28
N SER A 33 10.00 -1.44 7.60
CA SER A 33 8.82 -1.93 8.30
C SER A 33 8.37 -0.88 9.33
N LEU A 34 7.15 -0.38 9.19
CA LEU A 34 6.58 0.55 10.16
C LEU A 34 6.26 -0.22 11.46
N SER A 35 6.34 0.47 12.60
CA SER A 35 5.76 -0.05 13.84
C SER A 35 4.23 -0.08 13.76
N ASN A 36 3.59 -0.80 14.67
CA ASN A 36 2.13 -0.81 14.77
C ASN A 36 1.57 0.60 15.03
N GLU A 37 2.22 1.38 15.89
CA GLU A 37 1.76 2.75 16.15
C GLU A 37 1.89 3.63 14.90
N GLN A 38 2.97 3.48 14.14
CA GLN A 38 3.20 4.24 12.91
C GLN A 38 2.16 3.90 11.83
N MET A 39 1.85 2.62 11.63
CA MET A 39 0.83 2.21 10.67
C MET A 39 -0.56 2.70 11.06
N GLN A 40 -0.93 2.58 12.34
CA GLN A 40 -2.22 3.08 12.85
C GLN A 40 -2.33 4.60 12.76
N ALA A 41 -1.26 5.34 13.06
CA ALA A 41 -1.22 6.78 12.88
C ALA A 41 -1.44 7.17 11.40
N LEU A 42 -0.78 6.47 10.48
CA LEU A 42 -0.90 6.71 9.05
C LEU A 42 -2.32 6.44 8.53
N LEU A 43 -2.95 5.34 8.96
CA LEU A 43 -4.36 5.03 8.66
C LEU A 43 -5.32 6.07 9.26
N GLY A 44 -5.03 6.55 10.47
CA GLY A 44 -5.80 7.61 11.13
C GLY A 44 -5.77 8.93 10.37
N MET A 45 -4.62 9.30 9.78
CA MET A 45 -4.46 10.52 8.97
C MET A 45 -5.39 10.54 7.75
N VAL A 46 -5.83 9.38 7.30
CA VAL A 46 -6.60 9.21 6.06
C VAL A 46 -8.02 8.70 6.30
N ASN A 47 -8.46 8.76 7.56
CA ASN A 47 -9.77 8.33 8.00
C ASN A 47 -10.08 6.85 7.64
N ALA A 48 -9.09 5.97 7.77
CA ALA A 48 -9.21 4.53 7.55
C ALA A 48 -9.00 3.71 8.84
N PRO A 49 -9.72 3.97 9.95
CA PRO A 49 -9.44 3.36 11.25
C PRO A 49 -9.80 1.87 11.34
N ALA A 50 -10.61 1.35 10.43
CA ALA A 50 -10.98 -0.06 10.36
C ALA A 50 -10.48 -0.65 9.03
N ALA A 51 -9.21 -1.06 9.02
CA ALA A 51 -8.53 -1.57 7.83
C ALA A 51 -7.77 -2.86 8.16
N ILE A 52 -7.50 -3.66 7.13
CA ILE A 52 -6.49 -4.72 7.19
C ILE A 52 -5.22 -4.15 6.59
N SER A 53 -4.15 -4.05 7.36
CA SER A 53 -2.91 -3.43 6.91
C SER A 53 -1.72 -4.36 7.09
N CYS A 54 -0.66 -4.13 6.32
CA CYS A 54 0.64 -4.71 6.58
C CYS A 54 1.66 -3.57 6.56
N PRO A 55 2.47 -3.38 7.62
CA PRO A 55 3.35 -2.23 7.77
C PRO A 55 4.63 -2.38 6.93
N ARG A 56 4.55 -3.00 5.75
CA ARG A 56 5.69 -3.39 4.93
C ARG A 56 5.71 -2.55 3.65
N ALA A 57 6.85 -1.93 3.37
CA ALA A 57 7.06 -1.26 2.09
C ALA A 57 7.41 -2.29 1.00
N ILE A 58 6.88 -2.06 -0.20
CA ILE A 58 7.08 -2.91 -1.37
C ILE A 58 7.45 -2.01 -2.54
N ASP A 59 8.50 -2.37 -3.28
CA ASP A 59 8.82 -1.68 -4.53
C ASP A 59 7.66 -1.86 -5.52
N PRO A 60 7.18 -0.80 -6.19
CA PRO A 60 6.09 -0.91 -7.17
C PRO A 60 6.31 -1.97 -8.26
N GLN A 61 7.55 -2.25 -8.63
CA GLN A 61 7.88 -3.28 -9.63
C GLN A 61 7.59 -4.71 -9.13
N TYR A 62 7.45 -4.90 -7.82
CA TYR A 62 7.15 -6.18 -7.19
C TYR A 62 5.72 -6.28 -6.64
N LEU A 63 4.82 -5.34 -6.94
CA LEU A 63 3.41 -5.41 -6.50
C LEU A 63 2.61 -6.58 -7.10
N ILE A 64 3.17 -7.28 -8.07
CA ILE A 64 2.67 -8.56 -8.57
C ILE A 64 3.82 -9.55 -8.46
N ASN A 65 3.66 -10.59 -7.64
CA ASN A 65 4.71 -11.60 -7.46
C ASN A 65 4.75 -12.62 -8.61
N GLU A 66 5.70 -13.56 -8.55
CA GLU A 66 5.91 -14.63 -9.54
C GLU A 66 4.67 -15.52 -9.80
N LYS A 67 3.70 -15.53 -8.89
CA LYS A 67 2.45 -16.30 -9.00
C LYS A 67 1.29 -15.47 -9.51
N GLY A 68 1.52 -14.22 -9.94
CA GLY A 68 0.44 -13.29 -10.30
C GLY A 68 -0.39 -12.81 -9.11
N THR A 69 0.09 -13.01 -7.88
CA THR A 69 -0.63 -12.59 -6.67
C THR A 69 -0.19 -11.18 -6.27
N THR A 70 -1.14 -10.38 -5.80
CA THR A 70 -0.88 -9.03 -5.27
C THR A 70 -0.79 -9.05 -3.74
N PRO A 71 -0.16 -8.05 -3.10
CA PRO A 71 -0.09 -7.96 -1.63
C PRO A 71 -1.47 -7.98 -0.97
N TRP A 72 -2.45 -7.31 -1.57
CA TRP A 72 -3.83 -7.25 -1.07
C TRP A 72 -4.50 -8.61 -1.06
N LEU A 73 -4.39 -9.37 -2.14
CA LEU A 73 -4.92 -10.73 -2.21
C LEU A 73 -4.22 -11.65 -1.20
N ALA A 74 -2.92 -11.47 -0.98
CA ALA A 74 -2.19 -12.22 0.03
C ALA A 74 -2.69 -11.91 1.46
N LEU A 75 -2.94 -10.64 1.78
CA LEU A 75 -3.50 -10.22 3.08
C LEU A 75 -4.90 -10.78 3.31
N TYR A 76 -5.78 -10.64 2.32
CA TYR A 76 -7.13 -11.20 2.39
C TYR A 76 -7.09 -12.72 2.57
N ALA A 77 -6.31 -13.44 1.76
CA ALA A 77 -6.22 -14.89 1.82
C ALA A 77 -5.68 -15.39 3.17
N LEU A 78 -4.72 -14.67 3.76
CA LEU A 78 -4.21 -14.99 5.09
C LEU A 78 -5.32 -14.94 6.14
N LEU A 79 -6.11 -13.86 6.17
CA LEU A 79 -7.19 -13.72 7.14
C LEU A 79 -8.35 -14.66 6.86
N ALA A 80 -8.75 -14.81 5.59
CA ALA A 80 -9.79 -15.75 5.19
C ALA A 80 -9.46 -17.21 5.54
N THR A 81 -8.17 -17.55 5.71
CA THR A 81 -7.76 -18.90 6.10
C THR A 81 -7.48 -19.06 7.59
N ARG A 82 -6.99 -18.01 8.26
CA ARG A 82 -6.54 -18.07 9.66
C ARG A 82 -7.56 -17.53 10.66
N ASP A 83 -8.24 -16.46 10.32
CA ASP A 83 -9.23 -15.82 11.18
C ASP A 83 -10.34 -15.15 10.34
N PRO A 84 -11.26 -15.95 9.79
CA PRO A 84 -12.32 -15.43 8.92
C PRO A 84 -13.27 -14.47 9.65
N GLN A 85 -13.45 -14.62 10.97
CA GLN A 85 -14.36 -13.76 11.74
C GLN A 85 -13.82 -12.33 11.88
N ALA A 86 -12.50 -12.18 11.87
CA ALA A 86 -11.87 -10.88 11.89
C ALA A 86 -12.18 -10.05 10.63
N LEU A 87 -12.41 -10.70 9.47
CA LEU A 87 -12.88 -10.02 8.25
C LEU A 87 -14.24 -9.34 8.49
N THR A 88 -15.19 -10.02 9.12
CA THR A 88 -16.49 -9.44 9.47
C THR A 88 -16.33 -8.25 10.41
N ALA A 89 -15.50 -8.39 11.46
CA ALA A 89 -15.28 -7.34 12.44
C ALA A 89 -14.65 -6.08 11.81
N VAL A 90 -13.74 -6.22 10.85
CA VAL A 90 -13.20 -5.08 10.10
C VAL A 90 -14.26 -4.49 9.17
N ALA A 91 -15.00 -5.32 8.43
CA ALA A 91 -16.02 -4.87 7.50
C ALA A 91 -17.16 -4.08 8.18
N GLU A 92 -17.49 -4.43 9.42
CA GLU A 92 -18.46 -3.72 10.26
C GLU A 92 -17.87 -2.47 10.95
N GLY A 93 -16.60 -2.15 10.73
CA GLY A 93 -15.94 -0.99 11.31
C GLY A 93 -15.57 -1.12 12.78
N GLN A 94 -15.57 -2.34 13.34
CA GLN A 94 -15.38 -2.59 14.77
C GLN A 94 -13.91 -2.82 15.15
N SER A 95 -13.06 -3.15 14.18
CA SER A 95 -11.65 -3.46 14.44
C SER A 95 -10.74 -3.04 13.29
N ALA A 96 -9.46 -2.90 13.58
CA ALA A 96 -8.38 -2.88 12.62
C ALA A 96 -7.53 -4.13 12.81
N ILE A 97 -7.06 -4.69 11.71
CA ILE A 97 -6.14 -5.83 11.73
C ILE A 97 -4.84 -5.37 11.13
N GLN A 98 -3.75 -5.64 11.84
CA GLN A 98 -2.42 -5.46 11.30
C GLN A 98 -1.75 -6.82 11.16
N VAL A 99 -1.50 -7.19 9.92
CA VAL A 99 -0.74 -8.38 9.57
C VAL A 99 0.76 -8.08 9.78
N PRO A 100 1.50 -8.94 10.50
CA PRO A 100 2.94 -8.78 10.69
C PRO A 100 3.70 -8.70 9.35
N ALA A 101 4.72 -7.85 9.30
CA ALA A 101 5.48 -7.57 8.07
C ALA A 101 6.13 -8.83 7.46
N GLU A 102 6.45 -9.81 8.31
CA GLU A 102 7.09 -11.07 7.96
C GLU A 102 6.24 -11.91 7.00
N PHE A 103 4.92 -11.72 6.96
CA PHE A 103 4.03 -12.44 6.05
C PHE A 103 4.20 -12.02 4.58
N LEU A 104 4.57 -10.76 4.32
CA LEU A 104 4.86 -10.29 2.97
C LEU A 104 6.37 -10.29 2.67
N ALA A 105 7.21 -10.37 3.71
CA ALA A 105 8.65 -10.50 3.55
C ALA A 105 9.00 -11.74 2.71
N GLY A 106 9.97 -11.63 1.82
CA GLY A 106 10.37 -12.74 0.95
C GLY A 106 9.39 -13.04 -0.21
N THR A 107 8.21 -12.41 -0.25
CA THR A 107 7.20 -12.70 -1.29
C THR A 107 7.16 -11.63 -2.40
N PHE A 108 7.43 -10.37 -2.06
CA PHE A 108 7.30 -9.22 -2.97
C PHE A 108 8.60 -8.40 -3.04
N HIS A 109 9.71 -9.01 -3.50
CA HIS A 109 11.03 -8.34 -3.46
C HIS A 109 12.04 -8.71 -4.55
N SER A 110 11.74 -9.66 -5.43
CA SER A 110 12.78 -10.22 -6.33
C SER A 110 12.29 -10.58 -7.73
N HIS A 111 10.99 -10.83 -7.92
CA HIS A 111 10.44 -11.19 -9.22
C HIS A 111 9.54 -10.08 -9.76
N VAL A 112 9.92 -9.54 -10.92
CA VAL A 112 9.13 -8.55 -11.65
C VAL A 112 8.15 -9.29 -12.55
N ASN A 113 6.87 -9.29 -12.20
CA ASN A 113 5.84 -9.96 -13.00
C ASN A 113 5.10 -9.02 -13.97
N TRP A 114 5.49 -7.75 -14.00
CA TRP A 114 4.99 -6.81 -15.00
C TRP A 114 5.56 -7.14 -16.39
N PRO A 115 4.78 -7.03 -17.47
CA PRO A 115 5.32 -7.06 -18.82
C PRO A 115 6.43 -6.01 -18.97
N ALA A 116 7.59 -6.38 -19.51
CA ALA A 116 8.73 -5.47 -19.62
C ALA A 116 8.39 -4.19 -20.40
N GLU A 117 7.59 -4.31 -21.46
CA GLU A 117 7.09 -3.17 -22.24
C GLU A 117 6.20 -2.22 -21.43
N MET A 118 5.51 -2.73 -20.40
CA MET A 118 4.66 -1.92 -19.54
C MET A 118 5.53 -1.11 -18.56
N LEU A 119 6.53 -1.74 -17.94
CA LEU A 119 7.46 -1.03 -17.06
C LEU A 119 8.25 0.05 -17.80
N ALA A 120 8.71 -0.25 -19.02
CA ALA A 120 9.48 0.69 -19.82
C ALA A 120 8.71 1.97 -20.22
N ARG A 121 7.37 1.99 -20.09
CA ARG A 121 6.55 3.19 -20.37
C ARG A 121 6.62 4.25 -19.27
N TYR A 122 7.00 3.85 -18.05
CA TYR A 122 6.97 4.72 -16.88
C TYR A 122 8.38 4.93 -16.34
N ASP A 123 8.79 6.18 -16.19
CA ASP A 123 10.03 6.51 -15.51
C ASP A 123 9.81 6.41 -14.00
N LEU A 124 10.34 5.33 -13.43
CA LEU A 124 10.27 5.02 -12.00
C LEU A 124 11.59 5.36 -11.29
N ASN A 125 12.56 5.97 -11.99
CA ASN A 125 13.85 6.30 -11.40
C ASN A 125 13.80 7.68 -10.72
N LEU A 126 14.25 7.72 -9.47
CA LEU A 126 14.42 8.95 -8.71
C LEU A 126 15.78 8.91 -8.02
N ASP A 127 16.75 9.65 -8.54
CA ASP A 127 18.13 9.57 -8.06
C ASP A 127 18.23 9.77 -6.54
N GLY A 128 18.91 8.83 -5.88
CA GLY A 128 19.10 8.84 -4.42
C GLY A 128 17.91 8.36 -3.59
N PHE A 129 16.83 7.91 -4.24
CA PHE A 129 15.62 7.43 -3.57
C PHE A 129 15.07 6.14 -4.20
N TYR A 130 14.42 5.33 -3.38
CA TYR A 130 13.59 4.20 -3.77
C TYR A 130 12.12 4.60 -3.69
N LEU A 131 11.33 4.18 -4.67
CA LEU A 131 9.88 4.28 -4.60
C LEU A 131 9.33 3.12 -3.77
N PHE A 132 8.25 3.35 -3.03
CA PHE A 132 7.57 2.28 -2.31
C PHE A 132 6.05 2.46 -2.23
N ALA A 133 5.38 1.31 -2.08
CA ALA A 133 3.97 1.19 -1.72
C ALA A 133 3.84 0.50 -0.35
N ILE A 134 2.91 0.97 0.50
CA ILE A 134 2.50 0.25 1.72
C ILE A 134 1.02 -0.16 1.56
N PRO A 135 0.72 -1.46 1.40
CA PRO A 135 -0.62 -1.93 1.08
C PRO A 135 -1.52 -2.03 2.31
N PHE A 136 -2.81 -1.75 2.11
CA PHE A 136 -3.89 -2.02 3.05
C PHE A 136 -5.20 -2.29 2.31
N LEU A 137 -6.12 -2.98 2.97
CA LEU A 137 -7.46 -3.26 2.50
C LEU A 137 -8.46 -2.44 3.30
N LEU A 138 -9.47 -1.95 2.60
CA LEU A 138 -10.62 -1.28 3.18
C LEU A 138 -11.89 -1.91 2.62
N HIS A 139 -12.87 -2.20 3.46
CA HIS A 139 -14.14 -2.73 2.95
C HIS A 139 -14.81 -1.70 2.03
N ARG A 140 -15.47 -2.14 0.95
CA ARG A 140 -16.06 -1.25 -0.07
C ARG A 140 -17.11 -0.28 0.48
N ASP A 141 -17.79 -0.68 1.55
CA ASP A 141 -18.83 0.12 2.20
C ASP A 141 -18.27 1.06 3.29
N ALA A 142 -16.95 1.00 3.55
CA ALA A 142 -16.30 1.93 4.47
C ALA A 142 -16.29 3.36 3.88
N PRO A 143 -16.17 4.39 4.74
CA PRO A 143 -16.03 5.76 4.28
C PRO A 143 -14.89 5.94 3.27
N ALA A 144 -15.04 6.92 2.38
CA ALA A 144 -13.95 7.31 1.49
C ALA A 144 -12.72 7.75 2.31
N VAL A 145 -11.54 7.34 1.86
CA VAL A 145 -10.29 7.80 2.44
C VAL A 145 -10.09 9.28 2.10
N THR A 146 -9.53 10.03 3.03
CA THR A 146 -9.18 11.44 2.80
C THR A 146 -7.76 11.53 2.26
N ASP A 147 -7.56 12.40 1.27
CA ASP A 147 -6.22 12.72 0.77
C ASP A 147 -5.34 13.26 1.90
N LEU A 148 -4.05 13.01 1.78
CA LEU A 148 -3.06 13.63 2.65
C LEU A 148 -2.97 15.13 2.32
N SER A 149 -3.33 15.98 3.30
CA SER A 149 -3.21 17.45 3.14
C SER A 149 -1.75 17.91 3.00
N GLN A 150 -0.81 17.09 3.48
CA GLN A 150 0.62 17.27 3.35
C GLN A 150 1.31 15.90 3.39
N SER A 151 2.51 15.82 2.82
CA SER A 151 3.35 14.61 2.90
C SER A 151 3.69 14.25 4.35
N ALA A 152 3.64 12.97 4.69
CA ALA A 152 4.03 12.44 6.00
C ALA A 152 5.48 11.96 5.98
N LYS A 153 6.33 12.51 6.86
CA LYS A 153 7.77 12.19 6.95
C LYS A 153 8.06 11.35 8.18
N SER A 154 8.98 10.41 8.09
CA SER A 154 9.52 9.77 9.29
C SER A 154 10.35 10.73 10.13
N PRO A 155 10.48 10.49 11.44
CA PRO A 155 11.31 11.30 12.33
C PRO A 155 12.78 11.38 11.92
N ASP A 156 13.32 10.32 11.31
CA ASP A 156 14.69 10.24 10.81
C ASP A 156 14.89 10.80 9.40
N GLY A 157 13.80 11.26 8.75
CA GLY A 157 13.79 11.80 7.40
C GLY A 157 14.11 10.79 6.30
N GLN A 158 14.14 9.49 6.61
CA GLN A 158 14.49 8.44 5.66
C GLN A 158 13.32 8.06 4.73
N LEU A 159 12.08 8.35 5.12
CA LEU A 159 10.89 8.09 4.30
C LEU A 159 9.92 9.27 4.27
N GLU A 160 9.27 9.47 3.13
CA GLU A 160 8.22 10.47 2.92
C GLU A 160 7.09 9.83 2.12
N ILE A 161 5.87 9.90 2.65
CA ILE A 161 4.63 9.40 2.05
C ILE A 161 3.86 10.60 1.51
N PHE A 162 3.44 10.53 0.25
CA PHE A 162 2.86 11.66 -0.46
C PHE A 162 1.37 11.53 -0.70
N ASN A 163 0.90 10.32 -0.96
CA ASN A 163 -0.46 10.11 -1.40
C ASN A 163 -0.96 8.70 -1.05
N ILE A 164 -2.26 8.50 -1.27
CA ILE A 164 -2.95 7.22 -1.22
C ILE A 164 -3.52 6.97 -2.59
N GLN A 165 -3.46 5.73 -3.04
CA GLN A 165 -4.01 5.33 -4.33
C GLN A 165 -4.75 4.00 -4.20
N GLU A 166 -5.63 3.73 -5.16
CA GLU A 166 -6.34 2.46 -5.28
C GLU A 166 -5.74 1.63 -6.41
N PHE A 167 -5.39 0.38 -6.12
CA PHE A 167 -4.99 -0.61 -7.10
C PHE A 167 -6.27 -1.22 -7.69
N ARG A 168 -6.40 -1.14 -9.01
CA ARG A 168 -7.58 -1.61 -9.73
C ARG A 168 -7.19 -2.80 -10.59
N ASP A 169 -7.75 -3.96 -10.28
CA ASP A 169 -7.44 -5.20 -10.98
C ASP A 169 -7.81 -5.12 -12.48
N GLU A 170 -8.77 -4.28 -12.86
CA GLU A 170 -9.14 -4.06 -14.27
C GLU A 170 -8.13 -3.17 -15.02
N PHE A 171 -7.35 -2.37 -14.30
CA PHE A 171 -6.37 -1.43 -14.85
C PHE A 171 -5.07 -1.42 -14.01
N PRO A 172 -4.37 -2.55 -13.88
CA PRO A 172 -3.27 -2.70 -12.93
C PRO A 172 -2.09 -1.77 -13.26
N GLU A 173 -1.89 -1.44 -14.54
CA GLU A 173 -0.83 -0.50 -14.97
C GLU A 173 -1.00 0.92 -14.41
N GLN A 174 -2.19 1.28 -13.93
CA GLN A 174 -2.45 2.59 -13.34
C GLN A 174 -1.51 2.86 -12.16
N CYS A 175 -1.14 1.84 -11.36
CA CYS A 175 -0.22 2.07 -10.25
C CYS A 175 1.16 2.54 -10.73
N LEU A 176 1.67 2.00 -11.83
CA LEU A 176 2.96 2.41 -12.41
C LEU A 176 2.90 3.85 -12.94
N LEU A 177 1.78 4.23 -13.54
CA LEU A 177 1.53 5.61 -13.94
C LEU A 177 1.55 6.57 -12.74
N GLU A 178 0.86 6.23 -11.64
CA GLU A 178 0.83 7.05 -10.42
C GLU A 178 2.24 7.24 -9.83
N PHE A 179 3.05 6.19 -9.80
CA PHE A 179 4.45 6.29 -9.37
C PHE A 179 5.29 7.16 -10.32
N GLY A 180 5.13 7.01 -11.64
CA GLY A 180 5.80 7.89 -12.60
C GLY A 180 5.37 9.36 -12.49
N MET A 181 4.11 9.63 -12.13
CA MET A 181 3.63 10.98 -11.83
C MET A 181 4.25 11.52 -10.54
N LEU A 182 4.41 10.69 -9.50
CA LEU A 182 5.11 11.07 -8.27
C LEU A 182 6.57 11.45 -8.54
N VAL A 183 7.29 10.67 -9.35
CA VAL A 183 8.68 10.98 -9.76
C VAL A 183 8.74 12.35 -10.43
N LYS A 184 7.89 12.58 -11.44
CA LYS A 184 7.81 13.88 -12.14
C LYS A 184 7.47 15.03 -11.19
N PHE A 185 6.53 14.82 -10.27
CA PHE A 185 6.17 15.81 -9.26
C PHE A 185 7.38 16.17 -8.41
N ILE A 186 8.12 15.19 -7.89
CA ILE A 186 9.28 15.46 -7.03
C ILE A 186 10.36 16.22 -7.81
N GLN A 187 10.72 15.74 -9.00
CA GLN A 187 11.75 16.35 -9.84
C GLN A 187 11.42 17.80 -10.23
N THR A 188 10.14 18.13 -10.43
CA THR A 188 9.72 19.44 -10.95
C THR A 188 9.22 20.41 -9.87
N LYS A 189 8.70 19.90 -8.74
CA LYS A 189 8.03 20.70 -7.71
C LYS A 189 8.65 20.59 -6.32
N ARG A 190 9.56 19.65 -6.09
CA ARG A 190 10.24 19.45 -4.79
C ARG A 190 11.75 19.55 -4.90
N PRO A 191 12.29 20.73 -5.29
CA PRO A 191 13.73 20.93 -5.36
C PRO A 191 14.40 20.77 -3.99
N ASP A 192 13.67 20.94 -2.88
CA ASP A 192 14.13 20.68 -1.52
C ASP A 192 14.52 19.21 -1.28
N ILE A 193 13.88 18.27 -1.97
CA ILE A 193 14.20 16.84 -1.89
C ILE A 193 15.40 16.53 -2.78
N VAL A 194 15.39 17.03 -4.01
CA VAL A 194 16.40 16.72 -5.04
C VAL A 194 17.75 17.38 -4.73
N ALA A 195 17.76 18.61 -4.19
CA ALA A 195 18.98 19.35 -3.86
C ALA A 195 19.60 18.94 -2.52
N ALA A 196 18.91 18.14 -1.69
CA ALA A 196 19.41 17.66 -0.40
C ALA A 196 20.29 16.39 -0.53
N GLN A 197 20.80 16.10 -1.72
CA GLN A 197 21.82 15.07 -1.94
C GLN A 197 23.19 15.60 -1.44
N PRO A 198 23.84 14.95 -0.47
CA PRO A 198 25.24 15.27 -0.17
C PRO A 198 26.11 14.87 -1.36
N SER A 199 27.06 15.75 -1.70
CA SER A 199 28.09 15.56 -2.72
C SER A 199 29.01 14.39 -2.39
#